data_AF-A0A1F6TWF7-F1
#
_entry.id   AF-A0A1F6TWF7-F1
#
_cell.length_a   1.000
_cell.length_b   1.000
_cell.length_c   1.000
_cell.angle_alpha   90.00
_cell.angle_beta   90.00
_cell.angle_gamma   90.00
#
_symmetry.space_group_name_H-M   'P 1'
#
loop_
_entity.id
_entity.type
_entity.pdbx_description
1 polymer ?
#
loop_
_entity_poly.entity_id
_entity_poly.type
_entity_poly.pdbx_seq_one_letter_code
_entity_poly.pdbx_strand_id
1 'polypeptide(L)'
;MSNEFDFNSALKIETVYDPSDRFLEAFYTFAGRVASLQRYYEFGGEFISRYLAQTRRSHMQVSGTEDWVAESVHEEMTLQDMDNIARYHHAAVLAHLFSLAEGLFVGVAMDVAQMIGISMELPAKPMPYLNRYVFFLQRTCGLDIQIATSTWKTIDALRAVRNRYVHQLSSDLPPSVTTVLEEIASSSEHEGCTVDHAFVREAFKTIGALALVLDRAYWTFYESRSRCEPGA
;
A
#
# COMPACT_ATOMS: atom_id res chain seq x y z
N MET A 1 14.37 -23.13 -27.63
CA MET A 1 14.04 -21.77 -27.19
C MET A 1 12.67 -21.86 -26.55
N SER A 2 12.58 -21.81 -25.21
CA SER A 2 11.27 -21.81 -24.56
C SER A 2 10.57 -20.50 -24.93
N ASN A 3 9.38 -20.60 -25.51
CA ASN A 3 8.49 -19.48 -25.74
C ASN A 3 7.76 -19.18 -24.42
N GLU A 4 8.52 -18.98 -23.34
CA GLU A 4 7.93 -18.64 -22.04
C GLU A 4 7.45 -17.20 -22.11
N PHE A 5 6.13 -17.04 -22.12
CA PHE A 5 5.49 -15.75 -21.98
C PHE A 5 5.82 -15.19 -20.59
N ASP A 6 6.73 -14.22 -20.54
CA ASP A 6 7.01 -13.49 -19.30
C ASP A 6 5.97 -12.37 -19.13
N PHE A 7 5.02 -12.64 -18.23
CA PHE A 7 3.97 -11.72 -17.84
C PHE A 7 4.52 -10.39 -17.29
N ASN A 8 5.66 -10.41 -16.60
CA ASN A 8 6.27 -9.22 -16.03
C ASN A 8 6.87 -8.34 -17.14
N SER A 9 7.58 -8.95 -18.10
CA SER A 9 8.08 -8.25 -19.29
C SER A 9 6.95 -7.68 -20.14
N ALA A 10 5.86 -8.43 -20.34
CA ALA A 10 4.70 -7.98 -21.11
C ALA A 10 4.00 -6.76 -20.47
N LEU A 11 3.96 -6.69 -19.14
CA LEU A 11 3.36 -5.59 -18.38
C LEU A 11 4.37 -4.52 -17.94
N LYS A 12 5.65 -4.64 -18.33
CA LYS A 12 6.76 -3.74 -17.91
C LYS A 12 6.81 -3.56 -16.39
N ILE A 13 6.61 -4.64 -15.65
CA ILE A 13 6.60 -4.64 -14.19
C ILE A 13 8.05 -4.58 -13.71
N GLU A 14 8.44 -3.43 -13.17
CA GLU A 14 9.74 -3.24 -12.51
C GLU A 14 9.69 -3.88 -11.12
N THR A 15 10.73 -4.65 -10.76
CA THR A 15 10.88 -5.19 -9.41
C THR A 15 11.00 -4.05 -8.41
N VAL A 16 10.00 -3.95 -7.52
CA VAL A 16 9.92 -2.86 -6.52
C VAL A 16 10.83 -3.13 -5.31
N TYR A 17 11.00 -4.40 -4.96
CA TYR A 17 11.87 -4.83 -3.88
C TYR A 17 12.40 -6.23 -4.20
N ASP A 18 13.70 -6.40 -4.01
CA ASP A 18 14.40 -7.67 -4.14
C ASP A 18 15.09 -7.93 -2.80
N PRO A 19 14.71 -8.98 -2.06
CA PRO A 19 15.29 -9.27 -0.76
C PRO A 19 16.75 -9.69 -0.93
N SER A 20 17.57 -9.48 0.10
CA SER A 20 18.94 -10.03 0.08
C SER A 20 18.93 -11.56 -0.10
N ASP A 21 20.04 -12.12 -0.59
CA ASP A 21 20.25 -13.58 -0.72
C ASP A 21 20.15 -14.34 0.62
N ARG A 22 20.05 -13.63 1.74
CA ARG A 22 19.90 -14.17 3.08
C ARG A 22 18.42 -14.34 3.42
N PHE A 23 18.08 -15.46 4.03
CA PHE A 23 16.69 -15.82 4.26
C PHE A 23 16.17 -15.31 5.60
N LEU A 24 15.17 -14.43 5.54
CA LEU A 24 14.19 -14.20 6.59
C LEU A 24 12.79 -14.22 5.93
N GLU A 25 11.89 -15.05 6.45
CA GLU A 25 10.56 -15.29 5.86
C GLU A 25 9.78 -13.99 5.62
N ALA A 26 9.91 -13.01 6.51
CA ALA A 26 9.24 -11.72 6.41
C ALA A 26 9.59 -10.97 5.11
N PHE A 27 10.87 -10.93 4.72
CA PHE A 27 11.33 -10.24 3.51
C PHE A 27 10.87 -10.95 2.24
N TYR A 28 10.98 -12.28 2.18
CA TYR A 28 10.57 -13.06 1.01
C TYR A 28 9.04 -13.06 0.82
N THR A 29 8.29 -13.17 1.92
CA THR A 29 6.82 -13.08 1.90
C THR A 29 6.38 -11.70 1.42
N PHE A 30 7.01 -10.64 1.91
CA PHE A 30 6.73 -9.27 1.47
C PHE A 30 7.04 -9.09 -0.02
N ALA A 31 8.23 -9.51 -0.49
CA ALA A 31 8.63 -9.41 -1.90
C ALA A 31 7.62 -10.10 -2.83
N GLY A 32 7.24 -11.34 -2.51
CA GLY A 32 6.25 -12.09 -3.29
C GLY A 32 4.87 -11.42 -3.32
N ARG A 33 4.39 -10.94 -2.17
CA ARG A 33 3.08 -10.27 -2.06
C ARG A 33 3.04 -8.91 -2.74
N VAL A 34 4.08 -8.09 -2.61
CA VAL A 34 4.18 -6.79 -3.28
C VAL A 34 4.25 -6.98 -4.80
N ALA A 35 5.05 -7.92 -5.29
CA ALA A 35 5.09 -8.24 -6.71
C ALA A 35 3.73 -8.72 -7.24
N SER A 36 3.01 -9.52 -6.44
CA SER A 36 1.64 -9.93 -6.78
C SER A 36 0.66 -8.77 -6.82
N LEU A 37 0.73 -7.85 -5.86
CA LEU A 37 -0.12 -6.66 -5.82
C LEU A 37 0.16 -5.71 -6.99
N GLN A 38 1.43 -5.59 -7.39
CA GLN A 38 1.83 -4.79 -8.55
C GLN A 38 1.27 -5.39 -9.86
N ARG A 39 1.34 -6.72 -10.03
CA ARG A 39 0.67 -7.40 -11.16
C ARG A 39 -0.83 -7.16 -11.17
N TYR A 40 -1.48 -7.28 -10.00
CA TYR A 40 -2.91 -6.97 -9.86
C TYR A 40 -3.23 -5.53 -10.27
N TYR A 41 -2.41 -4.57 -9.85
CA TYR A 41 -2.58 -3.17 -10.18
C TYR A 41 -2.49 -2.90 -11.69
N GLU A 42 -1.43 -3.37 -12.34
CA GLU A 42 -1.20 -3.11 -13.76
C GLU A 42 -2.24 -3.83 -14.63
N PHE A 43 -2.57 -5.09 -14.31
CA PHE A 43 -3.62 -5.84 -15.03
C PHE A 43 -5.00 -5.21 -14.83
N GLY A 44 -5.35 -4.85 -13.59
CA GLY A 44 -6.61 -4.19 -13.28
C GLY A 44 -6.74 -2.83 -13.98
N GLY A 45 -5.65 -2.07 -14.07
CA GLY A 45 -5.61 -0.78 -14.77
C GLY A 45 -5.89 -0.92 -16.27
N GLU A 46 -5.31 -1.94 -16.92
CA GLU A 46 -5.59 -2.24 -18.33
C GLU A 46 -7.05 -2.65 -18.54
N PHE A 47 -7.59 -3.52 -17.66
CA PHE A 47 -9.00 -3.92 -17.72
C PHE A 47 -9.93 -2.71 -17.57
N ILE A 48 -9.72 -1.88 -16.55
CA ILE A 48 -10.53 -0.68 -16.28
C ILE A 48 -10.49 0.27 -17.47
N SER A 49 -9.32 0.49 -18.06
CA SER A 49 -9.17 1.36 -19.23
C SER A 49 -10.01 0.88 -20.41
N ARG A 50 -10.00 -0.44 -20.67
CA ARG A 50 -10.81 -1.05 -21.74
C ARG A 50 -12.30 -1.01 -21.42
N TYR A 51 -12.66 -1.31 -20.18
CA TYR A 51 -14.04 -1.25 -19.69
C TYR A 51 -14.63 0.13 -19.91
N LEU A 52 -13.99 1.18 -19.39
CA LEU A 52 -14.45 2.56 -19.52
C LEU A 52 -14.55 3.01 -20.99
N ALA A 53 -13.60 2.60 -21.84
CA ALA A 53 -13.66 2.88 -23.27
C ALA A 53 -14.86 2.21 -23.94
N GLN A 54 -15.19 0.98 -23.55
CA GLN A 54 -16.31 0.23 -24.11
C GLN A 54 -17.66 0.75 -23.60
N THR A 55 -17.77 1.06 -22.30
CA THR A 55 -18.97 1.66 -21.70
C THR A 55 -19.29 3.00 -22.36
N ARG A 56 -18.28 3.86 -22.58
CA ARG A 56 -18.46 5.13 -23.30
C ARG A 56 -18.96 4.93 -24.75
N ARG A 57 -18.47 3.91 -25.46
CA ARG A 57 -18.95 3.58 -26.82
C ARG A 57 -20.38 3.06 -26.80
N SER A 58 -20.72 2.19 -25.84
CA SER A 58 -22.07 1.66 -25.65
C SER A 58 -23.06 2.81 -25.41
N HIS A 59 -22.72 3.76 -24.54
CA HIS A 59 -23.53 4.94 -24.29
C HIS A 59 -23.79 5.75 -25.56
N MET A 60 -22.77 6.00 -26.39
CA MET A 60 -22.92 6.69 -27.67
C MET A 60 -23.83 5.95 -28.68
N GLN A 61 -24.00 4.63 -28.54
CA GLN A 61 -24.85 3.83 -29.42
C GLN A 61 -26.31 3.75 -28.96
N VAL A 62 -26.55 3.85 -27.65
CA VAL A 62 -27.90 3.87 -27.06
C VAL A 62 -28.49 5.28 -27.07
N SER A 63 -27.64 6.30 -27.18
CA SER A 63 -28.04 7.70 -27.29
C SER A 63 -28.96 7.93 -28.50
N GLY A 64 -30.18 8.43 -28.24
CA GLY A 64 -31.18 8.67 -29.29
C GLY A 64 -32.09 7.48 -29.64
N THR A 65 -32.20 6.49 -28.74
CA THR A 65 -33.25 5.46 -28.80
C THR A 65 -34.57 5.98 -28.20
N GLU A 66 -35.72 5.43 -28.59
CA GLU A 66 -37.04 5.90 -28.09
C GLU A 66 -37.28 5.59 -26.59
N ASP A 67 -36.46 4.71 -25.99
CA ASP A 67 -36.55 4.33 -24.57
C ASP A 67 -35.69 5.24 -23.69
N TRP A 68 -36.22 6.43 -23.40
CA TRP A 68 -35.52 7.46 -22.60
C TRP A 68 -35.15 6.99 -21.19
N VAL A 69 -35.88 6.02 -20.63
CA VAL A 69 -35.63 5.50 -19.27
C VAL A 69 -34.39 4.63 -19.29
N ALA A 70 -34.30 3.71 -20.25
CA ALA A 70 -33.13 2.86 -20.43
C ALA A 70 -31.88 3.71 -20.77
N GLU A 71 -32.03 4.74 -21.61
CA GLU A 71 -30.96 5.69 -21.94
C GLU A 71 -30.45 6.42 -20.68
N SER A 72 -31.36 7.00 -19.88
CA SER A 72 -31.00 7.73 -18.65
C SER A 72 -30.31 6.86 -17.61
N VAL A 73 -30.76 5.62 -17.39
CA VAL A 73 -30.12 4.70 -16.44
C VAL A 73 -28.72 4.29 -16.92
N HIS A 74 -28.56 4.07 -18.23
CA HIS A 74 -27.26 3.71 -18.80
C HIS A 74 -26.26 4.87 -18.76
N GLU A 75 -26.73 6.10 -19.01
CA GLU A 75 -25.94 7.33 -18.84
C GLU A 75 -25.45 7.49 -17.40
N GLU A 76 -26.36 7.39 -16.43
CA GLU A 76 -26.04 7.53 -15.01
C GLU A 76 -24.98 6.51 -14.58
N MET A 77 -25.19 5.22 -14.91
CA MET A 77 -24.20 4.18 -14.62
C MET A 77 -22.84 4.47 -15.25
N THR A 78 -22.82 4.90 -16.52
CA THR A 78 -21.57 5.21 -17.24
C THR A 78 -20.81 6.33 -16.57
N LEU A 79 -21.50 7.41 -16.18
CA LEU A 79 -20.89 8.55 -15.50
C LEU A 79 -20.34 8.16 -14.13
N GLN A 80 -21.10 7.38 -13.36
CA GLN A 80 -20.65 6.89 -12.05
C GLN A 80 -19.39 6.02 -12.17
N ASP A 81 -19.34 5.12 -13.15
CA ASP A 81 -18.17 4.28 -13.36
C ASP A 81 -16.94 5.09 -13.78
N MET A 82 -17.12 6.05 -14.68
CA MET A 82 -16.05 6.95 -15.11
C MET A 82 -15.45 7.75 -13.95
N ASP A 83 -16.28 8.17 -12.99
CA ASP A 83 -15.83 8.96 -11.84
C ASP A 83 -15.17 8.11 -10.75
N ASN A 84 -15.59 6.86 -10.60
CA ASN A 84 -15.29 6.09 -9.38
C ASN A 84 -14.42 4.86 -9.58
N ILE A 85 -14.56 4.10 -10.68
CA ILE A 85 -13.98 2.75 -10.78
C ILE A 85 -12.44 2.75 -10.67
N ALA A 86 -11.80 3.73 -11.33
CA ALA A 86 -10.35 3.89 -11.28
C ALA A 86 -9.89 4.33 -9.87
N ARG A 87 -10.66 5.19 -9.19
CA ARG A 87 -10.36 5.64 -7.82
C ARG A 87 -10.45 4.47 -6.84
N TYR A 88 -11.46 3.62 -6.97
CA TYR A 88 -11.60 2.43 -6.13
C TYR A 88 -10.42 1.47 -6.33
N HIS A 89 -10.01 1.23 -7.57
CA HIS A 89 -8.83 0.40 -7.86
C HIS A 89 -7.56 0.96 -7.22
N HIS A 90 -7.28 2.25 -7.43
CA HIS A 90 -6.09 2.88 -6.85
C HIS A 90 -6.12 2.85 -5.32
N ALA A 91 -7.25 3.20 -4.72
CA ALA A 91 -7.39 3.24 -3.27
C ALA A 91 -7.26 1.85 -2.63
N ALA A 92 -7.85 0.83 -3.25
CA ALA A 92 -7.71 -0.56 -2.82
C ALA A 92 -6.23 -1.01 -2.86
N VAL A 93 -5.53 -0.72 -3.96
CA VAL A 93 -4.11 -1.06 -4.12
C VAL A 93 -3.24 -0.37 -3.08
N LEU A 94 -3.45 0.93 -2.84
CA LEU A 94 -2.68 1.68 -1.85
C LEU A 94 -2.93 1.21 -0.42
N ALA A 95 -4.18 0.88 -0.09
CA ALA A 95 -4.53 0.31 1.20
C ALA A 95 -3.79 -1.04 1.43
N HIS A 96 -3.83 -1.94 0.45
CA HIS A 96 -3.13 -3.22 0.53
C HIS A 96 -1.62 -3.05 0.60
N LEU A 97 -1.06 -2.14 -0.21
CA LEU A 97 0.37 -1.87 -0.22
C LEU A 97 0.86 -1.38 1.15
N PHE A 98 0.11 -0.48 1.78
CA PHE A 98 0.42 0.01 3.12
C PHE A 98 0.33 -1.12 4.17
N SER A 99 -0.70 -1.96 4.11
CA SER A 99 -0.83 -3.11 5.01
C SER A 99 0.28 -4.15 4.83
N LEU A 100 0.78 -4.36 3.60
CA LEU A 100 1.94 -5.22 3.37
C LEU A 100 3.20 -4.64 4.03
N ALA A 101 3.40 -3.33 3.95
CA ALA A 101 4.51 -2.66 4.63
C ALA A 101 4.39 -2.79 6.16
N GLU A 102 3.22 -2.56 6.74
CA GLU A 102 2.98 -2.77 8.17
C GLU A 102 3.30 -4.22 8.57
N GLY A 103 2.82 -5.20 7.81
CA GLY A 103 3.08 -6.62 8.04
C GLY A 103 4.57 -6.99 8.00
N LEU A 104 5.34 -6.39 7.09
CA LEU A 104 6.79 -6.57 7.03
C LEU A 104 7.45 -6.10 8.34
N PHE A 105 7.12 -4.89 8.79
CA PHE A 105 7.69 -4.33 10.02
C PHE A 105 7.30 -5.15 11.26
N VAL A 106 6.08 -5.71 11.30
CA VAL A 106 5.67 -6.63 12.36
C VAL A 106 6.57 -7.87 12.36
N GLY A 107 6.73 -8.52 11.21
CA GLY A 107 7.54 -9.74 11.07
C GLY A 107 8.99 -9.52 11.51
N VAL A 108 9.60 -8.41 11.08
CA VAL A 108 10.96 -8.05 11.49
C VAL A 108 11.04 -7.71 12.98
N ALA A 109 10.08 -6.97 13.53
CA ALA A 109 10.05 -6.65 14.96
C ALA A 109 9.90 -7.88 15.85
N MET A 110 9.08 -8.85 15.44
CA MET A 110 8.93 -10.12 16.16
C MET A 110 10.23 -10.93 16.16
N ASP A 111 10.87 -11.07 14.99
CA ASP A 111 12.12 -11.82 14.86
C ASP A 111 13.26 -11.19 15.69
N VAL A 112 13.42 -9.86 15.58
CA VAL A 112 14.43 -9.14 16.36
C VAL A 112 14.16 -9.24 17.87
N ALA A 113 12.91 -9.08 18.31
CA ALA A 113 12.55 -9.20 19.72
C ALA A 113 12.90 -10.59 20.27
N GLN A 114 12.61 -11.64 19.50
CA GLN A 114 12.97 -13.01 19.83
C GLN A 114 14.49 -13.19 19.89
N MET A 115 15.23 -12.65 18.91
CA MET A 115 16.69 -12.73 18.83
C MET A 115 17.39 -12.08 20.03
N ILE A 116 16.81 -11.03 20.60
CA ILE A 116 17.38 -10.34 21.77
C ILE A 116 16.73 -10.74 23.10
N GLY A 117 15.77 -11.68 23.08
CA GLY A 117 15.14 -12.23 24.27
C GLY A 117 14.19 -11.27 25.00
N ILE A 118 13.51 -10.36 24.29
CA ILE A 118 12.53 -9.43 24.88
C ILE A 118 11.12 -9.66 24.33
N SER A 119 10.10 -9.18 25.06
CA SER A 119 8.74 -9.05 24.55
C SER A 119 8.62 -7.89 23.56
N MET A 120 7.83 -8.08 22.50
CA MET A 120 7.50 -6.99 21.57
C MET A 120 6.44 -6.08 22.20
N GLU A 121 6.89 -5.03 22.88
CA GLU A 121 6.04 -4.02 23.51
C GLU A 121 6.10 -2.70 22.74
N LEU A 122 5.03 -2.39 22.00
CA LEU A 122 4.92 -1.15 21.24
C LEU A 122 4.63 0.04 22.17
N PRO A 123 5.15 1.24 21.86
CA PRO A 123 4.88 2.43 22.65
C PRO A 123 3.37 2.76 22.69
N ALA A 124 2.87 3.09 23.88
CA ALA A 124 1.48 3.52 24.10
C ALA A 124 1.20 4.95 23.59
N LYS A 125 2.23 5.68 23.13
CA LYS A 125 2.10 7.06 22.63
C LYS A 125 1.17 7.12 21.42
N PRO A 126 0.40 8.20 21.25
CA PRO A 126 -0.45 8.39 20.07
C PRO A 126 0.43 8.68 18.85
N MET A 127 0.80 7.61 18.15
CA MET A 127 1.51 7.68 16.87
C MET A 127 0.97 6.61 15.91
N PRO A 128 1.12 6.82 14.59
CA PRO A 128 0.69 5.84 13.61
C PRO A 128 1.37 4.48 13.80
N TYR A 129 0.68 3.41 13.40
CA TYR A 129 1.08 2.04 13.72
C TYR A 129 2.46 1.67 13.17
N LEU A 130 2.74 1.96 11.90
CA LEU A 130 4.07 1.80 11.31
C LEU A 130 5.17 2.54 12.11
N ASN A 131 4.89 3.77 12.57
CA ASN A 131 5.84 4.54 13.37
C ASN A 131 6.13 3.89 14.72
N ARG A 132 5.17 3.15 15.31
CA ARG A 132 5.39 2.39 16.54
C ARG A 132 6.42 1.28 16.34
N TYR A 133 6.36 0.56 15.23
CA TYR A 133 7.34 -0.48 14.89
C TYR A 133 8.72 0.09 14.61
N VAL A 134 8.80 1.16 13.81
CA VAL A 134 10.07 1.85 13.56
C VAL A 134 10.68 2.32 14.89
N PHE A 135 9.87 2.92 15.76
CA PHE A 135 10.32 3.35 17.08
C PHE A 135 10.82 2.18 17.92
N PHE A 136 10.07 1.08 18.00
CA PHE A 136 10.46 -0.12 18.75
C PHE A 136 11.79 -0.70 18.25
N LEU A 137 11.93 -0.87 16.93
CA LEU A 137 13.14 -1.39 16.31
C LEU A 137 14.36 -0.50 16.57
N GLN A 138 14.21 0.82 16.46
CA GLN A 138 15.32 1.76 16.68
C GLN A 138 15.66 1.93 18.17
N ARG A 139 14.66 2.19 19.01
CA ARG A 139 14.87 2.63 20.40
C ARG A 139 14.97 1.48 21.39
N THR A 140 14.24 0.40 21.15
CA THR A 140 14.25 -0.76 22.03
C THR A 140 15.26 -1.80 21.54
N CYS A 141 15.27 -2.08 20.24
CA CYS A 141 16.12 -3.15 19.68
C CYS A 141 17.50 -2.65 19.20
N GLY A 142 17.66 -1.34 18.96
CA GLY A 142 18.93 -0.76 18.53
C GLY A 142 19.26 -0.90 17.05
N LEU A 143 18.26 -1.13 16.18
CA LEU A 143 18.46 -1.14 14.73
C LEU A 143 18.68 0.29 14.20
N ASP A 144 19.66 0.46 13.32
CA ASP A 144 19.88 1.72 12.61
C ASP A 144 19.02 1.80 11.35
N ILE A 145 17.81 2.35 11.50
CA ILE A 145 16.85 2.53 10.40
C ILE A 145 16.82 4.01 10.01
N GLN A 146 17.38 4.38 8.86
CA GLN A 146 17.40 5.77 8.39
C GLN A 146 16.37 5.98 7.28
N ILE A 147 15.25 6.63 7.60
CA ILE A 147 14.16 6.92 6.65
C ILE A 147 14.15 8.40 6.32
N ALA A 148 14.24 8.73 5.03
CA ALA A 148 14.22 10.12 4.57
C ALA A 148 12.88 10.80 4.85
N THR A 149 12.90 12.12 5.11
CA THR A 149 11.69 12.92 5.34
C THR A 149 10.71 12.85 4.17
N SER A 150 11.21 12.77 2.93
CA SER A 150 10.36 12.60 1.74
C SER A 150 9.60 11.27 1.75
N THR A 151 10.25 10.18 2.17
CA THR A 151 9.61 8.87 2.34
C THR A 151 8.48 8.92 3.37
N TRP A 152 8.69 9.62 4.50
CA TRP A 152 7.64 9.82 5.50
C TRP A 152 6.44 10.58 4.96
N LYS A 153 6.65 11.64 4.17
CA LYS A 153 5.54 12.37 3.52
C LYS A 153 4.70 11.46 2.63
N THR A 154 5.33 10.59 1.84
CA THR A 154 4.61 9.63 1.01
C THR A 154 3.84 8.62 1.87
N ILE A 155 4.45 8.07 2.93
CA ILE A 155 3.78 7.15 3.88
C ILE A 155 2.55 7.82 4.52
N ASP A 156 2.65 9.08 4.91
CA ASP A 156 1.54 9.83 5.50
C ASP A 156 0.41 10.07 4.48
N ALA A 157 0.74 10.37 3.23
CA ALA A 157 -0.22 10.45 2.14
C ALA A 157 -0.93 9.11 1.89
N LEU A 158 -0.19 7.99 1.89
CA LEU A 158 -0.78 6.64 1.76
C LEU A 158 -1.73 6.33 2.90
N ARG A 159 -1.37 6.71 4.12
CA ARG A 159 -2.25 6.55 5.29
C ARG A 159 -3.52 7.37 5.16
N ALA A 160 -3.43 8.61 4.67
CA ALA A 160 -4.59 9.46 4.44
C ALA A 160 -5.53 8.84 3.39
N VAL A 161 -4.99 8.33 2.28
CA VAL A 161 -5.77 7.64 1.24
C VAL A 161 -6.44 6.38 1.80
N ARG A 162 -5.69 5.54 2.53
CA ARG A 162 -6.24 4.34 3.19
C ARG A 162 -7.38 4.70 4.13
N ASN A 163 -7.19 5.69 5.00
CA ASN A 163 -8.21 6.11 5.95
C ASN A 163 -9.46 6.60 5.20
N ARG A 164 -9.30 7.48 4.20
CA ARG A 164 -10.43 7.94 3.38
C ARG A 164 -11.15 6.78 2.67
N TYR A 165 -10.42 5.82 2.12
CA TYR A 165 -11.01 4.65 1.45
C TYR A 165 -11.79 3.76 2.42
N VAL A 166 -11.22 3.46 3.59
CA VAL A 166 -11.90 2.70 4.66
C VAL A 166 -13.13 3.45 5.15
N HIS A 167 -13.05 4.78 5.30
CA HIS A 167 -14.18 5.61 5.72
C HIS A 167 -15.27 5.76 4.64
N GLN A 168 -14.90 5.80 3.36
CA GLN A 168 -15.82 5.79 2.23
C GLN A 168 -16.51 4.43 2.05
N LEU A 169 -15.83 3.32 2.35
CA LEU A 169 -16.44 1.99 2.42
C LEU A 169 -17.37 1.81 3.63
N SER A 170 -17.15 2.58 4.70
CA SER A 170 -17.97 2.54 5.92
C SER A 170 -19.16 3.51 5.89
N SER A 171 -19.66 3.89 4.70
CA SER A 171 -20.88 4.67 4.57
C SER A 171 -22.12 3.83 4.96
N ASP A 172 -22.25 3.62 6.28
CA ASP A 172 -23.42 3.25 7.08
C ASP A 172 -23.08 3.47 8.59
N LEU A 173 -22.28 4.49 8.93
CA LEU A 173 -21.92 4.78 10.32
C LEU A 173 -22.94 5.74 10.96
N PRO A 174 -23.44 5.43 12.18
CA PRO A 174 -24.35 6.31 12.91
C PRO A 174 -23.75 7.71 13.13
N PRO A 175 -24.57 8.78 13.09
CA PRO A 175 -24.09 10.17 13.20
C PRO A 175 -23.20 10.44 14.42
N SER A 176 -23.42 9.73 15.53
CA SER A 176 -22.64 9.85 16.76
C SER A 176 -21.18 9.39 16.64
N VAL A 177 -20.88 8.48 15.70
CA VAL A 177 -19.51 8.00 15.42
C VAL A 177 -18.82 8.95 14.44
N THR A 178 -19.58 9.51 13.49
CA THR A 178 -19.10 10.48 12.51
C THR A 178 -18.62 11.76 13.19
N THR A 179 -19.36 12.28 14.18
CA THR A 179 -18.97 13.52 14.90
C THR A 179 -17.67 13.36 15.69
N VAL A 180 -17.42 12.21 16.31
CA VAL A 180 -16.16 11.92 17.03
C VAL A 180 -14.99 11.77 16.07
N LEU A 181 -15.22 11.22 14.88
CA LEU A 181 -14.19 11.09 13.84
C LEU A 181 -13.91 12.41 13.12
N GLU A 182 -14.91 13.28 12.97
CA GLU A 182 -14.76 14.65 12.45
C GLU A 182 -13.98 15.56 13.40
N GLU A 183 -14.15 15.41 14.72
CA GLU A 183 -13.29 16.07 15.72
C GLU A 183 -11.83 15.62 15.64
N ILE A 184 -11.58 14.37 15.23
CA ILE A 184 -10.22 13.85 15.02
C ILE A 184 -9.66 14.29 13.66
N ALA A 185 -10.48 14.31 12.61
CA ALA A 185 -10.07 14.62 11.23
C ALA A 185 -9.92 16.13 10.95
N SER A 186 -10.66 16.99 11.65
CA SER A 186 -10.54 18.45 11.57
C SER A 186 -9.20 19.00 12.08
N SER A 187 -8.34 18.15 12.64
CA SER A 187 -6.96 18.47 13.02
C SER A 187 -5.92 18.26 11.90
N SER A 188 -6.31 17.73 10.74
CA SER A 188 -5.41 17.44 9.62
C SER A 188 -5.89 18.09 8.32
N GLU A 189 -5.38 19.28 8.04
CA GLU A 189 -5.50 19.94 6.74
C GLU A 189 -4.80 19.09 5.67
N HIS A 190 -5.53 18.44 4.76
CA HIS A 190 -5.06 18.07 3.42
C HIS A 190 -6.27 17.85 2.50
N GLU A 191 -6.77 18.95 1.93
CA GLU A 191 -7.71 18.92 0.81
C GLU A 191 -6.98 18.47 -0.47
N GLY A 192 -7.54 17.45 -1.13
CA GLY A 192 -7.38 17.25 -2.57
C GLY A 192 -6.06 16.63 -3.06
N CYS A 193 -5.65 15.48 -2.55
CA CYS A 193 -4.69 14.62 -3.27
C CYS A 193 -5.45 13.80 -4.31
N THR A 194 -5.33 14.14 -5.61
CA THR A 194 -5.82 13.30 -6.70
C THR A 194 -4.93 12.07 -6.82
N VAL A 195 -5.46 10.90 -6.45
CA VAL A 195 -4.74 9.62 -6.53
C VAL A 195 -4.77 9.12 -7.98
N ASP A 196 -3.69 9.36 -8.71
CA ASP A 196 -3.51 8.96 -10.10
C ASP A 196 -2.52 7.77 -10.26
N HIS A 197 -2.31 7.36 -11.51
CA HIS A 197 -1.41 6.24 -11.84
C HIS A 197 0.04 6.51 -11.43
N ALA A 198 0.50 7.76 -11.55
CA ALA A 198 1.85 8.15 -11.18
C ALA A 198 2.05 8.06 -9.65
N PHE A 199 1.06 8.50 -8.88
CA PHE A 199 1.06 8.41 -7.42
C PHE A 199 1.14 6.95 -6.95
N VAL A 200 0.35 6.04 -7.54
CA VAL A 200 0.39 4.62 -7.16
C VAL A 200 1.74 3.98 -7.47
N ARG A 201 2.34 4.28 -8.63
CA ARG A 201 3.69 3.79 -8.96
C ARG A 201 4.76 4.34 -8.02
N GLU A 202 4.66 5.60 -7.65
CA GLU A 202 5.58 6.21 -6.67
C GLU A 202 5.41 5.59 -5.28
N ALA A 203 4.18 5.23 -4.90
CA ALA A 203 3.90 4.51 -3.66
C ALA A 203 4.60 3.16 -3.62
N PHE A 204 4.50 2.36 -4.69
CA PHE A 204 5.23 1.09 -4.80
C PHE A 204 6.74 1.32 -4.60
N LYS A 205 7.34 2.23 -5.36
CA LYS A 205 8.78 2.55 -5.25
C LYS A 205 9.19 2.97 -3.84
N THR A 206 8.39 3.83 -3.21
CA THR A 206 8.62 4.30 -1.83
C THR A 206 8.61 3.14 -0.84
N ILE A 207 7.61 2.26 -0.94
CA ILE A 207 7.46 1.11 -0.03
C ILE A 207 8.54 0.06 -0.27
N GLY A 208 8.96 -0.15 -1.52
CA GLY A 208 10.11 -1.00 -1.84
C GLY A 208 11.43 -0.46 -1.29
N ALA A 209 11.67 0.85 -1.43
CA ALA A 209 12.83 1.50 -0.84
C ALA A 209 12.83 1.43 0.69
N LEU A 210 11.66 1.58 1.33
CA LEU A 210 11.50 1.41 2.78
C LEU A 210 11.85 -0.01 3.22
N ALA A 211 11.38 -1.03 2.48
CA ALA A 211 11.71 -2.43 2.75
C ALA A 211 13.21 -2.69 2.64
N LEU A 212 13.88 -2.12 1.64
CA LEU A 212 15.34 -2.22 1.47
C LEU A 212 16.12 -1.59 2.64
N VAL A 213 15.65 -0.44 3.15
CA VAL A 213 16.24 0.18 4.35
C VAL A 213 16.12 -0.76 5.56
N LEU A 214 14.95 -1.34 5.76
CA LEU A 214 14.70 -2.28 6.85
C LEU A 214 15.54 -3.56 6.71
N ASP A 215 15.62 -4.12 5.51
CA ASP A 215 16.43 -5.30 5.16
C ASP A 215 17.91 -5.08 5.53
N ARG A 216 18.48 -3.96 5.08
CA ARG A 216 19.86 -3.57 5.42
C ARG A 216 20.06 -3.39 6.92
N ALA A 217 19.14 -2.70 7.60
CA ALA A 217 19.23 -2.48 9.03
C ALA A 217 19.18 -3.80 9.81
N TYR A 218 18.29 -4.71 9.43
CA TYR A 218 18.16 -6.03 10.02
C TYR A 218 19.45 -6.86 9.89
N TRP A 219 20.01 -6.98 8.67
CA TRP A 219 21.22 -7.80 8.50
C TRP A 219 22.47 -7.18 9.10
N THR A 220 22.57 -5.84 9.11
CA THR A 220 23.65 -5.14 9.81
C THR A 220 23.59 -5.44 11.31
N PHE A 221 22.38 -5.40 11.88
CA PHE A 221 22.15 -5.74 13.27
C PHE A 221 22.49 -7.21 13.56
N TYR A 222 22.00 -8.14 12.74
CA TYR A 222 22.27 -9.57 12.85
C TYR A 222 23.78 -9.87 12.87
N GLU A 223 24.52 -9.34 11.89
CA GLU A 223 25.97 -9.53 11.81
C GLU A 223 26.72 -8.95 13.02
N SER A 224 26.30 -7.78 13.51
CA SER A 224 26.93 -7.17 14.67
C SER A 224 26.84 -8.06 15.91
N ARG A 225 25.77 -8.87 16.02
CA ARG A 225 25.58 -9.84 17.09
C ARG A 225 26.34 -11.13 16.87
N SER A 226 26.30 -11.70 15.67
CA SER A 226 27.04 -12.92 15.35
C SER A 226 28.56 -12.76 15.52
N ARG A 227 29.10 -11.54 15.36
CA ARG A 227 30.52 -11.25 15.62
C ARG A 227 30.86 -11.08 17.12
N CYS A 228 29.87 -10.77 17.95
CA CYS A 228 30.03 -10.58 19.39
C CYS A 228 29.82 -11.87 20.21
N GLU A 229 29.29 -12.94 19.60
CA GLU A 229 29.18 -14.27 20.19
C GLU A 229 30.17 -15.27 19.57
N PRO A 230 31.50 -15.17 19.84
CA PRO A 230 32.41 -16.24 19.51
C PRO A 230 32.33 -17.33 20.59
N GLY A 231 31.53 -18.38 20.34
CA GLY A 231 31.62 -19.65 21.08
C GLY A 231 30.36 -20.06 21.82
N ALA A 232 29.60 -20.95 21.20
CA ALA A 232 28.95 -22.07 21.88
C ALA A 232 29.56 -23.35 21.31
#